data_AF-A0A7V6V480-F1
#
_entry.id   AF-A0A7V6V480-F1
#
_cell.length_a   1.000
_cell.length_b   1.000
_cell.length_c   1.000
_cell.angle_alpha   90.00
_cell.angle_beta   90.00
_cell.angle_gamma   90.00
#
_symmetry.space_group_name_H-M   'P 1'
#
loop_
_entity.id
_entity.type
_entity.pdbx_description
1 polymer ?
#
loop_
_entity_poly.entity_id
_entity_poly.type
_entity_poly.pdbx_seq_one_letter_code
_entity_poly.pdbx_strand_id
1 'polypeptide(L)'
;MKGDQILASDLNEIRNDAQTAAQELLAVANLKPGQIVVVGCSSSEISGKKIGSASSMEIAAAVLTGILPILQEQKVFLAAQCCEHLNRSLVVEAECAEKYGWEEVAVVPHLKAGGGFATAYYHQCSQPVMVERIAAHAGIDIGDTFIGMHLRRVVVPVRGSSDSIGKAHLTMARTRKALIGGERAKYEFGQYF
;
A
#
# COMPACT_ATOMS: atom_id res chain seq x y z
N MET A 1 -21.92 25.23 12.03
CA MET A 1 -20.90 24.77 11.06
C MET A 1 -21.33 23.41 10.56
N LYS A 2 -21.79 23.30 9.31
CA LYS A 2 -22.13 22.01 8.70
C LYS A 2 -20.79 21.31 8.44
N GLY A 3 -20.56 20.16 9.07
CA GLY A 3 -19.42 19.33 8.72
C GLY A 3 -19.56 18.89 7.28
N ASP A 4 -18.51 19.06 6.47
CA ASP A 4 -18.44 18.51 5.13
C ASP A 4 -18.64 16.99 5.22
N GLN A 5 -19.86 16.54 4.92
CA GLN A 5 -20.18 15.14 4.73
C GLN A 5 -19.59 14.72 3.39
N ILE A 6 -18.79 13.65 3.41
CA ILE A 6 -18.31 13.01 2.19
C ILE A 6 -19.53 12.38 1.52
N LEU A 7 -19.75 12.71 0.25
CA LEU A 7 -20.89 12.18 -0.49
C LEU A 7 -20.59 10.75 -0.93
N ALA A 8 -21.63 9.94 -1.15
CA ALA A 8 -21.48 8.58 -1.67
C ALA A 8 -20.82 8.56 -3.07
N SER A 9 -20.99 9.61 -3.86
CA SER A 9 -20.27 9.83 -5.13
C SER A 9 -18.75 9.86 -4.92
N ASP A 10 -18.30 10.59 -3.89
CA ASP A 10 -16.88 10.82 -3.61
C ASP A 10 -16.20 9.51 -3.17
N LEU A 11 -16.89 8.68 -2.39
CA LEU A 11 -16.38 7.36 -2.00
C LEU A 11 -16.25 6.41 -3.20
N ASN A 12 -17.15 6.49 -4.18
CA ASN A 12 -17.06 5.71 -5.41
C ASN A 12 -15.89 6.18 -6.28
N GLU A 13 -15.66 7.49 -6.38
CA GLU A 13 -14.49 8.05 -7.08
C GLU A 13 -13.19 7.60 -6.43
N ILE A 14 -13.05 7.73 -5.10
CA ILE A 14 -11.88 7.27 -4.35
C ILE A 14 -11.60 5.77 -4.59
N ARG A 15 -12.66 4.95 -4.61
CA ARG A 15 -12.54 3.52 -4.91
C ARG A 15 -12.03 3.28 -6.33
N ASN A 16 -12.60 3.96 -7.32
CA ASN A 16 -12.23 3.81 -8.73
C ASN A 16 -10.80 4.28 -9.00
N ASP A 17 -10.37 5.38 -8.38
CA ASP A 17 -9.01 5.88 -8.47
C ASP A 17 -8.02 4.90 -7.85
N ALA A 18 -8.33 4.36 -6.66
CA ALA A 18 -7.51 3.36 -5.99
C ALA A 18 -7.42 2.05 -6.80
N GLN A 19 -8.52 1.65 -7.44
CA GLN A 19 -8.53 0.51 -8.36
C GLN A 19 -7.62 0.76 -9.58
N THR A 20 -7.73 1.95 -10.19
CA THR A 20 -6.94 2.33 -11.36
C THR A 20 -5.45 2.36 -11.02
N ALA A 21 -5.07 2.96 -9.89
CA ALA A 21 -3.70 2.97 -9.40
C ALA A 21 -3.14 1.55 -9.20
N ALA A 22 -3.93 0.64 -8.59
CA ALA A 22 -3.52 -0.75 -8.42
C ALA A 22 -3.32 -1.46 -9.78
N GLN A 23 -4.24 -1.27 -10.72
CA GLN A 23 -4.15 -1.86 -12.07
C GLN A 23 -2.91 -1.36 -12.83
N GLU A 24 -2.67 -0.05 -12.82
CA GLU A 24 -1.52 0.58 -13.47
C GLU A 24 -0.20 0.13 -12.85
N LEU A 25 -0.13 0.01 -11.51
CA LEU A 25 1.03 -0.54 -10.83
C LEU A 25 1.30 -1.97 -11.27
N LEU A 26 0.29 -2.85 -11.24
CA LEU A 26 0.47 -4.26 -11.58
C LEU A 26 0.86 -4.47 -13.05
N ALA A 27 0.36 -3.62 -13.96
CA ALA A 27 0.68 -3.68 -15.38
C ALA A 27 2.18 -3.51 -15.68
N VAL A 28 2.92 -2.78 -14.82
CA VAL A 28 4.35 -2.50 -15.03
C VAL A 28 5.26 -3.13 -13.97
N ALA A 29 4.70 -3.59 -12.84
CA ALA A 29 5.47 -4.20 -11.77
C ALA A 29 5.88 -5.66 -12.06
N ASN A 30 5.22 -6.32 -13.02
CA ASN A 30 5.50 -7.71 -13.42
C ASN A 30 5.56 -8.66 -12.20
N LEU A 31 4.62 -8.48 -11.27
CA LEU A 31 4.59 -9.26 -10.03
C LEU A 31 4.21 -10.72 -10.31
N LYS A 32 4.75 -11.60 -9.48
CA LYS A 32 4.43 -13.03 -9.48
C LYS A 32 3.49 -13.38 -8.32
N PRO A 33 2.69 -14.45 -8.45
CA PRO A 33 1.92 -14.99 -7.34
C PRO A 33 2.75 -15.16 -6.06
N GLY A 34 2.19 -14.65 -4.97
CA GLY A 34 2.76 -14.63 -3.63
C GLY A 34 3.88 -13.61 -3.42
N GLN A 35 4.08 -12.66 -4.33
CA GLN A 35 4.82 -11.42 -4.06
C GLN A 35 3.94 -10.42 -3.32
N ILE A 36 4.52 -9.28 -2.93
CA ILE A 36 3.90 -8.34 -1.98
C ILE A 36 3.82 -6.95 -2.60
N VAL A 37 2.64 -6.33 -2.47
CA VAL A 37 2.44 -4.89 -2.58
C VAL A 37 2.23 -4.33 -1.18
N VAL A 38 3.07 -3.36 -0.79
CA VAL A 38 2.87 -2.59 0.44
C VAL A 38 2.01 -1.36 0.15
N VAL A 39 1.02 -1.09 1.00
CA VAL A 39 0.18 0.10 0.89
C VAL A 39 0.23 0.90 2.18
N GLY A 40 0.62 2.17 2.04
CA GLY A 40 0.48 3.19 3.07
C GLY A 40 -0.60 4.19 2.64
N CYS A 41 -1.53 4.52 3.54
CA CYS A 41 -2.68 5.35 3.18
C CYS A 41 -3.12 6.25 4.34
N SER A 42 -3.21 7.54 4.06
CA SER A 42 -3.73 8.57 4.98
C SER A 42 -5.13 9.03 4.56
N SER A 43 -6.16 8.46 5.21
CA SER A 43 -7.57 8.86 4.96
C SER A 43 -7.85 10.34 5.23
N SER A 44 -7.12 11.00 6.14
CA SER A 44 -7.29 12.43 6.40
C SER A 44 -6.81 13.26 5.22
N GLU A 45 -5.68 12.90 4.61
CA GLU A 45 -5.14 13.59 3.43
C GLU A 45 -6.05 13.42 2.23
N ILE A 46 -6.67 12.25 2.04
CA ILE A 46 -7.64 12.02 0.95
C ILE A 46 -8.82 13.00 1.08
N SER A 47 -9.31 13.23 2.30
CA SER A 47 -10.37 14.22 2.56
C SER A 47 -9.90 15.68 2.52
N GLY A 48 -8.59 15.92 2.49
CA GLY A 48 -7.97 17.26 2.59
C GLY A 48 -8.05 17.89 3.97
N LYS A 49 -8.19 17.09 5.02
CA LYS A 49 -8.08 17.54 6.41
C LYS A 49 -6.67 17.26 6.90
N LYS A 50 -6.08 18.15 7.71
CA LYS A 50 -4.71 17.99 8.23
C LYS A 50 -4.46 16.58 8.79
N ILE A 51 -3.33 15.97 8.42
CA ILE A 51 -2.78 14.70 8.96
C ILE A 51 -3.14 14.51 10.44
N GLY A 52 -3.76 13.37 10.77
CA GLY A 52 -4.01 12.92 12.15
C GLY A 52 -5.24 13.52 12.84
N SER A 53 -5.97 14.45 12.20
CA SER A 53 -7.09 15.15 12.87
C SER A 53 -8.48 14.64 12.51
N ALA A 54 -8.63 13.84 11.44
CA ALA A 54 -9.93 13.36 10.95
C ALA A 54 -9.82 12.08 10.10
N SER A 55 -9.26 11.01 10.65
CA SER A 55 -9.23 9.70 9.98
C SER A 55 -10.65 9.19 9.72
N SER A 56 -10.91 8.65 8.52
CA SER A 56 -12.22 8.13 8.12
C SER A 56 -12.13 6.65 7.74
N MET A 57 -12.91 5.81 8.43
CA MET A 57 -13.03 4.39 8.09
C MET A 57 -13.72 4.18 6.75
N GLU A 58 -14.65 5.05 6.36
CA GLU A 58 -15.37 4.94 5.08
C GLU A 58 -14.43 5.17 3.89
N ILE A 59 -13.57 6.20 3.98
CA ILE A 59 -12.54 6.45 2.96
C ILE A 59 -11.54 5.30 2.91
N ALA A 60 -11.06 4.85 4.08
CA ALA A 60 -10.12 3.74 4.15
C ALA A 60 -10.69 2.46 3.54
N ALA A 61 -11.96 2.16 3.81
CA ALA A 61 -12.67 1.04 3.21
C ALA A 61 -12.83 1.21 1.70
N ALA A 62 -13.19 2.41 1.21
CA ALA A 62 -13.27 2.68 -0.23
C ALA A 62 -11.94 2.38 -0.95
N VAL A 63 -10.82 2.88 -0.42
CA VAL A 63 -9.47 2.59 -0.95
C VAL A 63 -9.17 1.08 -0.91
N LEU A 64 -9.43 0.41 0.23
CA LEU A 64 -9.19 -1.02 0.37
C LEU A 64 -10.00 -1.84 -0.64
N THR A 65 -11.28 -1.52 -0.83
CA THR A 65 -12.14 -2.22 -1.80
C THR A 65 -11.78 -1.95 -3.26
N GLY A 66 -11.08 -0.85 -3.56
CA GLY A 66 -10.50 -0.61 -4.87
C GLY A 66 -9.23 -1.44 -5.13
N ILE A 67 -8.36 -1.57 -4.12
CA ILE A 67 -7.04 -2.21 -4.25
C ILE A 67 -7.11 -3.73 -4.07
N LEU A 68 -7.72 -4.20 -2.99
CA LEU A 68 -7.59 -5.60 -2.54
C LEU A 68 -8.05 -6.63 -3.59
N PRO A 69 -9.19 -6.47 -4.29
CA PRO A 69 -9.62 -7.44 -5.30
C PRO A 69 -8.62 -7.61 -6.44
N ILE A 70 -7.99 -6.51 -6.87
CA ILE A 70 -6.99 -6.50 -7.96
C ILE A 70 -5.74 -7.29 -7.56
N LEU A 71 -5.30 -7.16 -6.31
CA LEU A 71 -4.18 -7.94 -5.79
C LEU A 71 -4.53 -9.42 -5.63
N GLN A 72 -5.74 -9.72 -5.13
CA GLN A 72 -6.21 -11.09 -4.95
C GLN A 72 -6.34 -11.86 -6.27
N GLU A 73 -6.83 -11.20 -7.33
CA GLU A 73 -6.92 -11.80 -8.68
C GLU A 73 -5.55 -12.26 -9.19
N GLN A 74 -4.49 -11.48 -8.92
CA GLN A 74 -3.11 -11.81 -9.29
C GLN A 74 -2.37 -12.66 -8.23
N LYS A 75 -3.07 -13.07 -7.17
CA LYS A 75 -2.53 -13.81 -6.02
C LYS A 75 -1.34 -13.10 -5.38
N VAL A 76 -1.36 -11.77 -5.34
CA VAL A 76 -0.35 -10.92 -4.72
C VAL A 76 -0.81 -10.59 -3.30
N PHE A 77 0.09 -10.70 -2.33
CA PHE A 77 -0.18 -10.32 -0.95
C PHE A 77 -0.23 -8.80 -0.80
N LEU A 78 -1.18 -8.32 0.01
CA LEU A 78 -1.21 -6.97 0.52
C LEU A 78 -0.50 -6.91 1.88
N ALA A 79 0.33 -5.89 2.07
CA ALA A 79 0.81 -5.50 3.38
C ALA A 79 0.35 -4.07 3.67
N ALA A 80 -0.51 -3.88 4.67
CA ALA A 80 -1.05 -2.57 5.02
C ALA A 80 -0.21 -1.94 6.14
N GLN A 81 0.47 -0.84 5.82
CA GLN A 81 1.30 -0.10 6.76
C GLN A 81 0.44 0.65 7.78
N CYS A 82 0.75 0.51 9.07
CA CYS A 82 0.19 1.33 10.12
C CYS A 82 0.83 2.72 10.18
N CYS A 83 0.20 3.67 10.89
CA CYS A 83 0.84 4.95 11.20
C CYS A 83 2.03 4.79 12.17
N GLU A 84 2.74 5.89 12.39
CA GLU A 84 3.90 6.00 13.26
C GLU A 84 3.64 5.62 14.72
N HIS A 85 2.40 5.69 15.21
CA HIS A 85 2.04 5.29 16.57
C HIS A 85 2.21 3.78 16.81
N LEU A 86 2.18 2.97 15.75
CA LEU A 86 2.52 1.53 15.79
C LEU A 86 3.84 1.26 15.06
N ASN A 87 4.75 2.24 15.04
CA ASN A 87 6.08 2.12 14.45
C ASN A 87 6.08 1.67 12.98
N ARG A 88 5.00 1.96 12.24
CA ARG A 88 4.83 1.51 10.85
C ARG A 88 4.82 -0.01 10.69
N SER A 89 4.46 -0.75 11.74
CA SER A 89 4.17 -2.18 11.66
C SER A 89 3.10 -2.44 10.60
N LEU A 90 3.06 -3.65 10.05
CA LEU A 90 2.21 -3.96 8.92
C LEU A 90 1.24 -5.09 9.25
N VAL A 91 0.00 -4.91 8.80
CA VAL A 91 -0.99 -5.99 8.76
C VAL A 91 -0.72 -6.82 7.51
N VAL A 92 -0.61 -8.13 7.67
CA VAL A 92 -0.50 -9.12 6.59
C VAL A 92 -1.34 -10.36 6.93
N GLU A 93 -1.65 -11.20 5.94
CA GLU A 93 -2.14 -12.55 6.20
C GLU A 93 -1.04 -13.41 6.83
N ALA A 94 -1.40 -14.31 7.75
CA ALA A 94 -0.47 -15.25 8.40
C ALA A 94 0.37 -16.06 7.38
N GLU A 95 -0.25 -16.51 6.28
CA GLU A 95 0.44 -17.21 5.19
C GLU A 95 1.57 -16.36 4.57
N CYS A 96 1.38 -15.03 4.48
CA CYS A 96 2.40 -14.13 3.97
C CYS A 96 3.58 -14.04 4.95
N ALA A 97 3.30 -13.87 6.25
CA ALA A 97 4.34 -13.84 7.28
C ALA A 97 5.15 -15.14 7.33
N GLU A 98 4.47 -16.30 7.28
CA GLU A 98 5.11 -17.61 7.25
C GLU A 98 5.99 -17.79 6.00
N LYS A 99 5.47 -17.48 4.81
CA LYS A 99 6.20 -17.59 3.55
C LYS A 99 7.50 -16.81 3.54
N TYR A 100 7.52 -15.63 4.15
CA TYR A 100 8.69 -14.75 4.19
C TYR A 100 9.52 -14.90 5.46
N GLY A 101 9.08 -15.73 6.42
CA GLY A 101 9.78 -15.98 7.68
C GLY A 101 9.90 -14.73 8.56
N TRP A 102 8.86 -13.90 8.61
CA TRP A 102 8.85 -12.70 9.44
C TRP A 102 8.39 -12.99 10.86
N GLU A 103 8.98 -12.27 11.81
CA GLU A 103 8.56 -12.31 13.21
C GLU A 103 7.29 -11.49 13.41
N GLU A 104 6.30 -12.11 14.06
CA GLU A 104 5.05 -11.47 14.41
C GLU A 104 5.21 -10.59 15.66
N VAL A 105 4.50 -9.47 15.69
CA VAL A 105 4.43 -8.57 16.85
C VAL A 105 3.00 -8.50 17.38
N ALA A 106 2.82 -8.26 18.68
CA ALA A 106 1.51 -8.27 19.30
C ALA A 106 0.90 -6.86 19.37
N VAL A 107 -0.05 -6.57 18.48
CA VAL A 107 -0.92 -5.38 18.56
C VAL A 107 -2.18 -5.60 17.71
N VAL A 108 -3.27 -4.90 18.04
CA VAL A 108 -4.46 -4.80 17.17
C VAL A 108 -4.58 -3.34 16.72
N PRO A 109 -4.47 -3.03 15.42
CA PRO A 109 -4.62 -1.66 14.95
C PRO A 109 -6.07 -1.19 15.12
N HIS A 110 -6.22 0.09 15.41
CA HIS A 110 -7.52 0.76 15.40
C HIS A 110 -7.38 2.18 14.83
N LEU A 111 -8.50 2.83 14.57
CA LEU A 111 -8.54 4.13 13.87
C LEU A 111 -7.60 5.20 14.48
N LYS A 112 -7.43 5.21 15.81
CA LYS A 112 -6.60 6.18 16.54
C LYS A 112 -5.14 5.74 16.75
N ALA A 113 -4.83 4.45 16.60
CA ALA A 113 -3.48 3.92 16.67
C ALA A 113 -3.34 2.79 15.64
N GLY A 114 -2.72 3.10 14.51
CA GLY A 114 -2.61 2.22 13.34
C GLY A 114 -3.19 2.85 12.08
N GLY A 115 -4.30 3.58 12.19
CA GLY A 115 -4.94 4.28 11.09
C GLY A 115 -6.00 3.45 10.36
N GLY A 116 -6.84 4.13 9.58
CA GLY A 116 -8.05 3.53 9.00
C GLY A 116 -7.77 2.39 8.02
N PHE A 117 -6.79 2.54 7.14
CA PHE A 117 -6.50 1.55 6.09
C PHE A 117 -5.99 0.22 6.66
N ALA A 118 -5.00 0.26 7.55
CA ALA A 118 -4.50 -0.93 8.23
C ALA A 118 -5.59 -1.59 9.09
N THR A 119 -6.39 -0.80 9.82
CA THR A 119 -7.52 -1.32 10.60
C THR A 119 -8.55 -2.02 9.70
N ALA A 120 -8.92 -1.40 8.58
CA ALA A 120 -9.86 -1.99 7.62
C ALA A 120 -9.31 -3.31 7.04
N TYR A 121 -8.02 -3.35 6.70
CA TYR A 121 -7.41 -4.57 6.18
C TYR A 121 -7.33 -5.68 7.25
N TYR A 122 -7.00 -5.34 8.50
CA TYR A 122 -6.96 -6.29 9.61
C TYR A 122 -8.29 -7.04 9.77
N HIS A 123 -9.41 -6.33 9.66
CA HIS A 123 -10.74 -6.94 9.73
C HIS A 123 -11.16 -7.71 8.47
N GLN A 124 -10.53 -7.43 7.33
CA GLN A 124 -10.80 -8.09 6.05
C GLN A 124 -9.95 -9.34 5.84
N CYS A 125 -8.81 -9.45 6.52
CA CYS A 125 -7.94 -10.62 6.49
C CYS A 125 -8.66 -11.86 7.01
N SER A 126 -8.28 -13.03 6.46
CA SER A 126 -8.75 -14.31 6.98
C SER A 126 -8.06 -14.66 8.29
N GLN A 127 -6.74 -14.45 8.36
CA GLN A 127 -5.91 -14.65 9.55
C GLN A 127 -4.90 -13.50 9.66
N PRO A 128 -5.34 -12.33 10.18
CA PRO A 128 -4.46 -11.17 10.28
C PRO A 128 -3.34 -11.41 11.30
N VAL A 129 -2.13 -11.04 10.93
CA VAL A 129 -0.98 -10.92 11.85
C VAL A 129 -0.29 -9.58 11.64
N MET A 130 0.44 -9.13 12.66
CA MET A 130 1.23 -7.90 12.59
C MET A 130 2.70 -8.26 12.47
N VAL A 131 3.44 -7.57 11.62
CA VAL A 131 4.89 -7.71 11.47
C VAL A 131 5.58 -6.36 11.60
N GLU A 132 6.79 -6.34 12.16
CA GLU A 132 7.53 -5.09 12.36
C GLU A 132 8.06 -4.51 11.03
N ARG A 133 8.55 -5.39 10.15
CA ARG A 133 9.26 -5.00 8.92
C ARG A 133 9.08 -6.03 7.81
N ILE A 134 9.09 -5.55 6.58
CA ILE A 134 8.99 -6.39 5.38
C ILE A 134 9.97 -5.94 4.30
N ALA A 135 10.04 -6.74 3.23
CA ALA A 135 10.73 -6.39 1.98
C ALA A 135 9.80 -6.66 0.79
N ALA A 136 8.93 -5.69 0.49
CA ALA A 136 7.92 -5.72 -0.57
C ALA A 136 8.52 -5.52 -1.98
N HIS A 137 7.77 -5.96 -2.98
CA HIS A 137 8.19 -5.98 -4.39
C HIS A 137 7.69 -4.76 -5.16
N ALA A 138 6.61 -4.16 -4.68
CA ALA A 138 6.04 -2.92 -5.16
C ALA A 138 5.25 -2.26 -4.02
N GLY A 139 4.78 -1.03 -4.23
CA GLY A 139 3.93 -0.37 -3.26
C GLY A 139 3.22 0.87 -3.78
N ILE A 140 2.18 1.25 -3.04
CA ILE A 140 1.32 2.41 -3.26
C ILE A 140 1.35 3.25 -1.98
N ASP A 141 1.70 4.51 -2.09
CA ASP A 141 1.68 5.48 -1.00
C ASP A 141 0.65 6.57 -1.31
N ILE A 142 -0.33 6.71 -0.43
CA ILE A 142 -1.45 7.66 -0.58
C ILE A 142 -1.40 8.64 0.58
N GLY A 143 -0.98 9.87 0.29
CA GLY A 143 -0.86 10.95 1.27
C GLY A 143 0.47 10.96 2.01
N ASP A 144 1.56 10.67 1.28
CA ASP A 144 2.95 10.80 1.74
C ASP A 144 3.22 10.13 3.09
N THR A 145 2.69 8.91 3.24
CA THR A 145 2.89 8.11 4.45
C THR A 145 4.30 7.52 4.51
N PHE A 146 5.08 7.56 3.43
CA PHE A 146 6.42 7.03 3.28
C PHE A 146 6.50 5.53 3.48
N ILE A 147 6.42 4.76 2.39
CA ILE A 147 6.55 3.29 2.37
C ILE A 147 7.95 2.77 2.02
N GLY A 148 8.90 3.68 1.77
CA GLY A 148 10.21 3.33 1.20
C GLY A 148 11.05 2.36 2.05
N MET A 149 10.88 2.38 3.37
CA MET A 149 11.55 1.46 4.29
C MET A 149 11.08 0.01 4.14
N HIS A 150 9.94 -0.22 3.50
CA HIS A 150 9.36 -1.54 3.29
C HIS A 150 9.67 -2.12 1.92
N LEU A 151 10.25 -1.34 1.00
CA LEU A 151 10.52 -1.77 -0.37
C LEU A 151 11.91 -2.42 -0.49
N ARG A 152 11.99 -3.48 -1.28
CA ARG A 152 13.29 -4.06 -1.69
C ARG A 152 14.12 -3.03 -2.46
N ARG A 153 15.44 -3.13 -2.30
CA ARG A 153 16.39 -2.46 -3.20
C ARG A 153 16.44 -3.22 -4.54
N VAL A 154 16.35 -2.58 -5.70
CA VAL A 154 16.34 -1.13 -6.00
C VAL A 154 14.92 -0.64 -6.32
N VAL A 155 14.47 0.42 -5.65
CA VAL A 155 13.18 1.07 -5.89
C VAL A 155 13.19 1.84 -7.22
N VAL A 156 12.12 1.70 -7.99
CA VAL A 156 11.89 2.40 -9.25
C VAL A 156 10.49 3.04 -9.19
N PRO A 157 10.38 4.38 -9.29
CA PRO A 157 9.09 5.05 -9.31
C PRO A 157 8.24 4.59 -10.50
N VAL A 158 6.94 4.45 -10.26
CA VAL A 158 5.92 4.19 -11.28
C VAL A 158 5.06 5.44 -11.39
N ARG A 159 4.79 5.88 -12.63
CA ARG A 159 3.90 7.00 -12.93
C ARG A 159 2.61 6.45 -13.49
N GLY A 160 1.51 6.71 -12.78
CA GLY A 160 0.16 6.40 -13.24
C GLY A 160 -0.41 7.52 -14.10
N SER A 161 -1.68 7.38 -14.49
CA SER A 161 -2.45 8.43 -15.16
C SER A 161 -2.84 9.57 -14.22
N SER A 162 -2.90 9.32 -12.90
CA SER A 162 -3.13 10.31 -11.85
C SER A 162 -1.96 10.34 -10.86
N ASP A 163 -1.72 11.50 -10.26
CA ASP A 163 -0.79 11.74 -9.15
C ASP A 163 -1.52 11.97 -7.81
N SER A 164 -2.82 11.70 -7.75
CA SER A 164 -3.62 11.86 -6.54
C SER A 164 -4.81 10.90 -6.45
N ILE A 165 -5.27 10.66 -5.21
CA ILE A 165 -6.54 10.01 -4.88
C ILE A 165 -7.28 10.94 -3.92
N GLY A 166 -8.43 11.47 -4.34
CA GLY A 166 -9.04 12.61 -3.67
C GLY A 166 -8.05 13.78 -3.60
N LYS A 167 -7.74 14.27 -2.40
CA LYS A 167 -6.73 15.34 -2.20
C LYS A 167 -5.35 14.83 -1.80
N ALA A 168 -5.18 13.52 -1.61
CA ALA A 168 -3.90 12.94 -1.22
C ALA A 168 -2.99 12.73 -2.43
N HIS A 169 -1.73 13.12 -2.32
CA HIS A 169 -0.71 12.78 -3.31
C HIS A 169 -0.50 11.27 -3.40
N LEU A 170 -0.38 10.76 -4.62
CA LEU A 170 -0.18 9.36 -4.95
C LEU A 170 1.24 9.13 -5.44
N THR A 171 1.99 8.28 -4.74
CA THR A 171 3.26 7.75 -5.22
C THR A 171 3.20 6.25 -5.36
N MET A 172 3.63 5.73 -6.51
CA MET A 172 3.74 4.30 -6.74
C MET A 172 5.18 3.93 -7.04
N ALA A 173 5.55 2.71 -6.66
CA ALA A 173 6.87 2.19 -6.95
C ALA A 173 6.85 0.68 -7.14
N ARG A 174 7.76 0.20 -7.98
CA ARG A 174 8.13 -1.20 -8.09
C ARG A 174 9.59 -1.37 -7.69
N THR A 175 10.04 -2.61 -7.57
CA THR A 175 11.44 -2.91 -7.29
C THR A 175 12.04 -3.71 -8.42
N ARG A 176 13.36 -3.61 -8.58
CA ARG A 176 14.13 -4.41 -9.53
C ARG A 176 15.40 -4.94 -8.89
N LYS A 177 16.02 -5.92 -9.54
CA LYS A 177 17.33 -6.41 -9.15
C LYS A 177 18.38 -5.29 -9.25
N ALA A 178 19.33 -5.29 -8.33
CA ALA A 178 20.52 -4.46 -8.46
C ALA A 178 21.31 -4.89 -9.69
N LEU A 179 21.73 -3.92 -10.50
CA LEU A 179 22.69 -4.16 -11.57
C LEU A 179 24.09 -4.06 -10.95
N ILE A 180 24.85 -5.14 -11.03
CA ILE A 180 26.15 -5.29 -10.39
C ILE A 180 27.19 -5.78 -11.39
N GLY A 181 28.40 -5.24 -11.32
CA GLY A 181 29.49 -5.62 -12.21
C GLY A 181 30.46 -4.48 -12.41
N GLY A 182 31.70 -4.81 -12.78
CA GLY A 182 32.73 -3.82 -13.12
C GLY A 182 32.55 -3.23 -14.52
N GLU A 183 33.54 -2.48 -14.99
CA GLU A 183 33.49 -1.69 -16.24
C GLU A 183 33.13 -2.46 -17.52
N ARG A 184 33.31 -3.79 -17.52
CA ARG A 184 33.04 -4.67 -18.68
C ARG A 184 31.66 -5.33 -18.65
N ALA A 185 30.86 -5.10 -17.60
CA ALA A 185 29.54 -5.69 -17.50
C ALA A 185 28.60 -5.14 -18.59
N LYS A 186 27.80 -6.03 -19.17
CA LYS A 186 26.77 -5.70 -20.17
C LYS A 186 25.44 -6.26 -19.69
N TYR A 187 24.35 -5.53 -19.95
CA TYR A 187 23.01 -5.93 -19.59
C TYR A 187 22.10 -5.76 -20.79
N GLU A 188 21.19 -6.72 -21.00
CA GLU A 188 20.16 -6.62 -22.03
C GLU A 188 18.98 -5.78 -21.52
N PHE A 189 18.53 -4.85 -22.35
CA PHE A 189 17.37 -4.01 -22.04
C PHE A 189 16.10 -4.88 -21.95
N GLY A 190 15.26 -4.66 -20.93
CA GLY A 190 14.00 -5.38 -20.72
C GLY A 190 14.09 -6.72 -19.97
N GLN A 191 15.28 -7.33 -19.81
CA GLN A 191 15.40 -8.61 -19.07
C GLN A 191 15.49 -8.42 -17.54
N TYR A 192 15.87 -7.21 -17.10
CA TYR A 192 16.16 -6.89 -15.69
C TYR A 192 15.38 -5.66 -15.16
N PHE A 193 14.52 -5.09 -16.01
CA PHE A 193 13.73 -3.90 -15.72
C PHE A 193 12.26 -4.26 -15.63
#